data_AF-A0A8K0XLJ0-F1
#
_entry.id   AF-A0A8K0XLJ0-F1
#
_cell.length_a   1.000
_cell.length_b   1.000
_cell.length_c   1.000
_cell.angle_alpha   90.00
_cell.angle_beta   90.00
_cell.angle_gamma   90.00
#
_symmetry.space_group_name_H-M   'P 1'
#
loop_
_entity.id
_entity.type
_entity.pdbx_description
1 polymer ?
#
loop_
_entity_poly.entity_id
_entity_poly.type
_entity_poly.pdbx_seq_one_letter_code
_entity_poly.pdbx_strand_id
1 'polypeptide(L)'
;MKFSALTSSQDSPLSAIQPGSFSIIYCTMCISLLHTRTATQVFSKCTFRCIHSLELILRADTATSHPEAAMLFTAIALSNRARTLRNLKISRLVLGPMQLVEDAVLSDALWPILALPICSLVLNLRWSWDLDNDLIHAMAQAWPDLHTLQLDNRGSWPSPSRITTYALEALVEHCLVLSDLHIVFNGETAAESCPRLDDAKQPTGGFPAGGKQNSHIWIIYVGSSSMGPPGPLALLLSRIFPRLTSLKEDLLYCHPRSPSPLLREVMDLLTLFRHAREQERLALATSFSESAQP
;
A
#
# COMPACT_ATOMS: atom_id res chain seq x y z
N MET A 1 4.87 -20.59 15.55
CA MET A 1 6.25 -20.99 15.93
C MET A 1 7.20 -19.93 15.36
N LYS A 2 7.84 -19.12 16.22
CA LYS A 2 8.77 -18.07 15.76
C LYS A 2 10.16 -18.71 15.68
N PHE A 3 10.57 -19.12 14.48
CA PHE A 3 11.95 -19.56 14.28
C PHE A 3 12.83 -18.31 14.23
N SER A 4 13.27 -17.86 15.41
CA SER A 4 14.45 -17.01 15.50
C SER A 4 15.65 -17.92 15.26
N ALA A 5 16.13 -17.99 14.03
CA ALA A 5 17.36 -18.69 13.71
C ALA A 5 18.55 -17.91 14.29
N LEU A 6 18.80 -18.09 15.58
CA LEU A 6 20.14 -17.97 16.13
C LEU A 6 20.84 -19.26 15.76
N THR A 7 21.82 -19.19 14.86
CA THR A 7 22.60 -20.34 14.40
C THR A 7 23.34 -20.98 15.59
N SER A 8 22.80 -22.07 16.12
CA SER A 8 23.45 -22.94 17.10
C SER A 8 23.15 -24.39 16.68
N SER A 9 24.18 -25.11 16.22
CA SER A 9 24.08 -26.50 15.75
C SER A 9 24.06 -27.49 16.91
N GLN A 10 22.99 -28.27 17.04
CA GLN A 10 23.03 -29.58 17.70
C GLN A 10 22.10 -30.55 16.97
N ASP A 11 22.68 -31.65 16.50
CA ASP A 11 22.01 -32.75 15.81
C ASP A 11 21.36 -33.71 16.81
N SER A 12 20.07 -34.01 16.60
CA SER A 12 19.41 -35.17 17.23
C SER A 12 18.40 -35.77 16.25
N PRO A 13 18.33 -37.11 16.13
CA PRO A 13 17.51 -37.77 15.12
C PRO A 13 16.03 -37.83 15.55
N LEU A 14 15.16 -37.24 14.73
CA LEU A 14 13.70 -37.25 14.92
C LEU A 14 13.09 -38.56 14.41
N SER A 15 12.44 -39.30 15.30
CA SER A 15 11.61 -40.47 14.98
C SER A 15 10.32 -40.10 14.23
N ALA A 16 9.90 -40.98 13.33
CA ALA A 16 8.78 -40.80 12.40
C ALA A 16 7.43 -40.49 13.08
N ILE A 17 6.84 -39.35 12.73
CA ILE A 17 5.51 -38.91 13.14
C ILE A 17 4.49 -39.30 12.06
N GLN A 18 3.36 -39.89 12.45
CA GLN A 18 2.29 -40.27 11.51
C GLN A 18 1.60 -39.05 10.86
N PRO A 19 1.12 -39.17 9.60
CA PRO A 19 0.44 -38.11 8.87
C PRO A 19 -1.02 -37.96 9.35
N GLY A 20 -1.20 -37.43 10.56
CA GLY A 20 -2.47 -36.87 11.01
C GLY A 20 -2.61 -35.44 10.51
N SER A 21 -3.82 -35.03 10.12
CA SER A 21 -4.23 -33.71 9.61
C SER A 21 -3.58 -32.54 10.35
N PHE A 22 -2.40 -32.10 9.90
CA PHE A 22 -1.78 -30.90 10.43
C PHE A 22 -2.54 -29.69 9.91
N SER A 23 -3.25 -29.04 10.82
CA SER A 23 -3.81 -27.70 10.67
C SER A 23 -2.76 -26.80 9.99
N ILE A 24 -3.19 -25.95 9.05
CA ILE A 24 -2.33 -25.02 8.29
C ILE A 24 -1.33 -24.36 9.25
N ILE A 25 -0.07 -24.79 9.19
CA ILE A 25 0.97 -24.24 10.07
C ILE A 25 1.33 -22.87 9.51
N TYR A 26 0.84 -21.81 10.15
CA TYR A 26 1.23 -20.44 9.88
C TYR A 26 2.71 -20.25 10.25
N CYS A 27 3.58 -20.29 9.25
CA CYS A 27 5.01 -20.04 9.43
C CYS A 27 5.31 -18.55 9.20
N THR A 28 5.87 -17.92 10.23
CA THR A 28 6.38 -16.54 10.18
C THR A 28 7.90 -16.58 10.28
N MET A 29 8.57 -16.00 9.29
CA MET A 29 10.02 -15.86 9.26
C MET A 29 10.38 -14.39 9.47
N CYS A 30 11.27 -14.12 10.42
CA CYS A 30 11.81 -12.80 10.67
C CYS A 30 13.33 -12.86 10.49
N ILE A 31 13.86 -12.09 9.55
CA ILE A 31 15.28 -11.98 9.26
C ILE A 31 15.68 -10.54 9.53
N SER A 32 16.69 -10.32 10.36
CA SER A 32 17.09 -8.98 10.80
C SER A 32 18.55 -8.69 10.52
N LEU A 33 18.84 -7.40 10.34
CA LEU A 33 20.19 -6.82 10.27
C LEU A 33 21.05 -7.31 9.10
N LEU A 34 20.42 -7.62 7.97
CA LEU A 34 21.13 -7.97 6.73
C LEU A 34 21.34 -6.75 5.85
N HIS A 35 22.49 -6.69 5.16
CA HIS A 35 22.62 -5.83 3.98
C HIS A 35 21.76 -6.38 2.85
N THR A 36 21.28 -5.51 1.95
CA THR A 36 20.46 -5.91 0.79
C THR A 36 21.10 -7.06 0.01
N ARG A 37 22.40 -6.95 -0.30
CA ARG A 37 23.16 -8.00 -1.01
C ARG A 37 23.20 -9.34 -0.26
N THR A 38 23.38 -9.31 1.05
CA THR A 38 23.39 -10.52 1.87
C THR A 38 22.00 -11.16 1.91
N ALA A 39 20.94 -10.37 2.06
CA ALA A 39 19.57 -10.87 2.00
C ALA A 39 19.30 -11.54 0.64
N THR A 40 19.67 -10.90 -0.47
CA THR A 40 19.56 -11.48 -1.82
C THR A 40 20.27 -12.83 -1.94
N GLN A 41 21.48 -12.96 -1.40
CA GLN A 41 22.23 -14.23 -1.40
C GLN A 41 21.56 -15.33 -0.56
N VAL A 42 20.93 -14.98 0.55
CA VAL A 42 20.18 -15.94 1.38
C VAL A 42 18.96 -16.42 0.60
N PHE A 43 18.15 -15.50 0.08
CA PHE A 43 16.95 -15.84 -0.68
C PHE A 43 17.25 -16.60 -1.98
N SER A 44 18.37 -16.33 -2.65
CA SER A 44 18.74 -17.06 -3.87
C SER A 44 19.18 -18.51 -3.62
N LYS A 45 19.63 -18.82 -2.39
CA LYS A 45 20.09 -20.16 -2.00
C LYS A 45 19.05 -20.98 -1.24
N CYS A 46 18.00 -20.33 -0.74
CA CYS A 46 16.96 -20.97 0.06
C CYS A 46 15.65 -21.13 -0.73
N THR A 47 14.90 -22.17 -0.39
CA THR A 47 13.52 -22.33 -0.86
C THR A 47 12.58 -22.47 0.33
N PHE A 48 11.49 -21.74 0.31
CA PHE A 48 10.53 -21.64 1.39
C PHE A 48 9.18 -22.15 0.89
N ARG A 49 8.75 -23.30 1.44
CA ARG A 49 7.52 -23.97 0.99
C ARG A 49 6.28 -23.56 1.78
N CYS A 50 6.46 -23.10 3.02
CA CYS A 50 5.35 -22.88 3.96
C CYS A 50 5.35 -21.50 4.63
N ILE A 51 6.19 -20.55 4.18
CA ILE A 51 6.22 -19.21 4.78
C ILE A 51 4.97 -18.45 4.35
N HIS A 52 4.19 -18.01 5.33
CA HIS A 52 3.01 -17.17 5.14
C HIS A 52 3.30 -15.70 5.42
N SER A 53 4.24 -15.43 6.32
CA SER A 53 4.65 -14.07 6.66
C SER A 53 6.18 -13.98 6.70
N LEU A 54 6.72 -13.00 5.98
CA LEU A 54 8.13 -12.67 5.94
C LEU A 54 8.32 -11.24 6.41
N GLU A 55 9.11 -11.06 7.47
CA GLU A 55 9.61 -9.77 7.92
C GLU A 55 11.13 -9.71 7.70
N LEU A 56 11.58 -8.75 6.91
CA LEU A 56 12.98 -8.51 6.60
C LEU A 56 13.38 -7.12 7.10
N ILE A 57 14.35 -7.05 8.01
CA ILE A 57 14.91 -5.79 8.51
C ILE A 57 16.30 -5.63 7.93
N LEU A 58 16.45 -4.69 6.99
CA LEU A 58 17.70 -4.36 6.32
C LEU A 58 18.52 -3.34 7.12
N ARG A 59 19.84 -3.50 7.13
CA ARG A 59 20.78 -2.54 7.74
C ARG A 59 21.02 -1.36 6.78
N ALA A 60 21.04 -0.14 7.31
CA ALA A 60 21.22 1.09 6.54
C ALA A 60 22.68 1.57 6.46
N ASP A 61 23.55 0.80 5.82
CA ASP A 61 24.93 1.24 5.58
C ASP A 61 25.06 2.04 4.28
N THR A 62 24.33 1.67 3.22
CA THR A 62 24.29 2.41 1.96
C THR A 62 22.86 2.54 1.44
N ALA A 63 22.63 3.45 0.49
CA ALA A 63 21.40 3.37 -0.30
C ALA A 63 21.46 2.16 -1.23
N THR A 64 20.28 1.68 -1.62
CA THR A 64 20.14 0.54 -2.53
C THR A 64 19.88 1.08 -3.93
N SER A 65 20.67 0.63 -4.91
CA SER A 65 20.46 0.98 -6.31
C SER A 65 19.31 0.16 -6.91
N HIS A 66 18.75 0.62 -8.03
CA HIS A 66 17.69 -0.09 -8.75
C HIS A 66 18.00 -1.57 -9.03
N PRO A 67 19.18 -1.95 -9.57
CA PRO A 67 19.49 -3.36 -9.81
C PRO A 67 19.53 -4.21 -8.54
N GLU A 68 20.02 -3.65 -7.43
CA GLU A 68 20.07 -4.37 -6.15
C GLU A 68 18.67 -4.62 -5.58
N ALA A 69 17.78 -3.63 -5.67
CA ALA A 69 16.37 -3.77 -5.32
C ALA A 69 15.70 -4.86 -6.16
N ALA A 70 15.84 -4.79 -7.49
CA ALA A 70 15.28 -5.75 -8.42
C ALA A 70 15.77 -7.19 -8.15
N MET A 71 17.07 -7.37 -7.89
CA MET A 71 17.63 -8.66 -7.51
C MET A 71 17.05 -9.18 -6.18
N LEU A 72 16.89 -8.32 -5.17
CA LEU A 72 16.29 -8.72 -3.89
C LEU A 72 14.85 -9.21 -4.07
N PHE A 73 14.00 -8.43 -4.74
CA PHE A 73 12.60 -8.79 -4.96
C PHE A 73 12.46 -10.05 -5.82
N THR A 74 13.32 -10.21 -6.84
CA THR A 74 13.40 -11.44 -7.63
C THR A 74 13.77 -12.65 -6.76
N ALA A 75 14.79 -12.52 -5.90
CA ALA A 75 15.20 -13.60 -5.01
C ALA A 75 14.09 -13.98 -4.02
N ILE A 76 13.40 -12.99 -3.44
CA ILE A 76 12.24 -13.23 -2.55
C ILE A 76 11.15 -14.00 -3.31
N ALA A 77 10.77 -13.55 -4.52
CA ALA A 77 9.76 -14.24 -5.32
C ALA A 77 10.15 -15.68 -5.67
N LEU A 78 11.39 -15.89 -6.15
CA LEU A 78 11.90 -17.20 -6.55
C LEU A 78 12.06 -18.17 -5.37
N SER A 79 12.35 -17.66 -4.17
CA SER A 79 12.46 -18.49 -2.97
C SER A 79 11.10 -18.98 -2.47
N ASN A 80 10.00 -18.29 -2.80
CA ASN A 80 8.64 -18.58 -2.33
C ASN A 80 7.76 -19.23 -3.43
N ARG A 81 8.29 -20.19 -4.19
CA ARG A 81 7.57 -20.83 -5.33
C ARG A 81 6.25 -21.49 -4.96
N ALA A 82 6.09 -21.89 -3.70
CA ALA A 82 4.84 -22.47 -3.21
C ALA A 82 3.68 -21.47 -3.16
N ARG A 83 3.94 -20.17 -3.41
CA ARG A 83 2.92 -19.11 -3.39
C ARG A 83 2.14 -19.11 -2.07
N THR A 84 2.83 -19.36 -0.96
CA THR A 84 2.25 -19.35 0.38
C THR A 84 2.43 -18.01 1.09
N LEU A 85 3.35 -17.17 0.60
CA LEU A 85 3.64 -15.87 1.20
C LEU A 85 2.46 -14.90 1.00
N ARG A 86 1.80 -14.56 2.11
CA ARG A 86 0.67 -13.61 2.16
C ARG A 86 1.09 -12.25 2.70
N ASN A 87 2.04 -12.21 3.63
CA ASN A 87 2.45 -10.97 4.31
C ASN A 87 3.93 -10.73 4.08
N LEU A 88 4.26 -9.65 3.37
CA LEU A 88 5.64 -9.24 3.11
C LEU A 88 5.89 -7.88 3.76
N LYS A 89 6.78 -7.86 4.74
CA LYS A 89 7.25 -6.63 5.38
C LYS A 89 8.75 -6.50 5.18
N ILE A 90 9.18 -5.41 4.56
CA ILE A 90 10.58 -5.06 4.43
C ILE A 90 10.78 -3.68 5.03
N SER A 91 11.65 -3.58 6.02
CA SER A 91 11.93 -2.35 6.73
C SER A 91 13.43 -2.10 6.78
N ARG A 92 13.83 -0.83 6.79
CA ARG A 92 15.23 -0.44 6.94
C ARG A 92 15.46 0.12 8.34
N LEU A 93 16.47 -0.41 9.03
CA LEU A 93 16.94 0.12 10.30
C LEU A 93 17.87 1.31 10.05
N VAL A 94 17.38 2.52 10.31
CA VAL A 94 18.13 3.77 10.12
C VAL A 94 19.01 4.04 11.34
N LEU A 95 20.33 3.98 11.17
CA LEU A 95 21.32 4.23 12.23
C LEU A 95 22.08 5.57 12.04
N GLY A 96 21.66 6.43 11.12
CA GLY A 96 22.39 7.66 10.80
C GLY A 96 21.63 8.60 9.84
N PRO A 97 22.25 9.72 9.43
CA PRO A 97 21.66 10.66 8.48
C PRO A 97 21.43 9.97 7.14
N MET A 98 20.30 10.30 6.51
CA MET A 98 19.91 9.73 5.22
C MET A 98 20.79 10.32 4.12
N GLN A 99 21.63 9.51 3.49
CA GLN A 99 22.28 9.90 2.24
C GLN A 99 21.24 9.83 1.13
N LEU A 100 21.02 10.97 0.47
CA LEU A 100 20.25 11.02 -0.78
C LEU A 100 21.07 10.28 -1.84
N VAL A 101 20.43 9.32 -2.50
CA VAL A 101 21.02 8.65 -3.66
C VAL A 101 20.18 8.98 -4.89
N GLU A 102 20.89 9.30 -5.96
CA GLU A 102 20.33 9.80 -7.21
C GLU A 102 19.57 8.71 -7.98
N ASP A 103 19.99 7.44 -7.82
CA ASP A 103 19.35 6.31 -8.50
C ASP A 103 18.05 5.89 -7.80
N ALA A 104 16.92 6.29 -8.38
CA ALA A 104 15.60 5.84 -7.96
C ALA A 104 15.36 4.36 -8.32
N VAL A 105 14.67 3.64 -7.42
CA VAL A 105 14.12 2.32 -7.66
C VAL A 105 12.83 2.48 -8.46
N LEU A 106 12.82 1.92 -9.67
CA LEU A 106 11.72 2.04 -10.62
C LEU A 106 10.68 0.93 -10.42
N SER A 107 9.52 1.09 -11.06
CA SER A 107 8.42 0.12 -11.03
C SER A 107 8.85 -1.32 -11.34
N ASP A 108 9.82 -1.51 -12.23
CA ASP A 108 10.18 -2.85 -12.70
C ASP A 108 10.87 -3.73 -11.65
N ALA A 109 11.45 -3.12 -10.62
CA ALA A 109 12.02 -3.86 -9.49
C ALA A 109 10.95 -4.64 -8.70
N LEU A 110 9.69 -4.21 -8.72
CA LEU A 110 8.59 -4.82 -7.95
C LEU A 110 7.76 -5.85 -8.75
N TRP A 111 7.89 -5.93 -10.08
CA TRP A 111 7.18 -6.94 -10.87
C TRP A 111 7.34 -8.39 -10.36
N PRO A 112 8.52 -8.85 -9.93
CA PRO A 112 8.69 -10.24 -9.50
C PRO A 112 7.77 -10.64 -8.34
N ILE A 113 7.45 -9.72 -7.41
CA ILE A 113 6.60 -10.03 -6.26
C ILE A 113 5.11 -10.10 -6.60
N LEU A 114 4.68 -9.60 -7.77
CA LEU A 114 3.27 -9.72 -8.22
C LEU A 114 2.85 -11.18 -8.42
N ALA A 115 3.80 -12.10 -8.64
CA ALA A 115 3.51 -13.53 -8.75
C ALA A 115 3.14 -14.20 -7.41
N LEU A 116 3.30 -13.48 -6.29
CA LEU A 116 2.99 -13.95 -4.94
C LEU A 116 1.58 -13.50 -4.55
N PRO A 117 0.80 -14.31 -3.81
CA PRO A 117 -0.57 -13.95 -3.42
C PRO A 117 -0.59 -13.08 -2.16
N ILE A 118 -0.02 -11.87 -2.26
CA ILE A 118 0.12 -10.95 -1.13
C ILE A 118 -1.26 -10.42 -0.69
N CYS A 119 -1.47 -10.39 0.63
CA CYS A 119 -2.61 -9.76 1.30
C CYS A 119 -2.17 -8.57 2.17
N SER A 120 -0.88 -8.47 2.50
CA SER A 120 -0.30 -7.33 3.23
C SER A 120 1.11 -7.05 2.71
N LEU A 121 1.32 -5.88 2.11
CA LEU A 121 2.63 -5.40 1.69
C LEU A 121 3.02 -4.17 2.51
N VAL A 122 4.17 -4.25 3.18
CA VAL A 122 4.73 -3.12 3.94
C VAL A 122 6.18 -2.91 3.54
N LEU A 123 6.44 -1.84 2.81
CA LEU A 123 7.77 -1.35 2.46
C LEU A 123 8.05 -0.07 3.25
N ASN A 124 9.08 -0.10 4.09
CA ASN A 124 9.55 1.07 4.85
C ASN A 124 11.08 1.10 4.77
N LEU A 125 11.56 1.33 3.56
CA LEU A 125 12.95 1.16 3.15
C LEU A 125 13.71 2.48 3.13
N ARG A 126 12.98 3.61 3.14
CA ARG A 126 13.51 4.94 2.88
C ARG A 126 14.44 4.97 1.67
N TRP A 127 14.01 4.35 0.57
CA TRP A 127 14.71 4.38 -0.70
C TRP A 127 14.26 5.60 -1.52
N SER A 128 14.99 5.89 -2.60
CA SER A 128 14.50 6.75 -3.66
C SER A 128 13.61 5.90 -4.57
N TRP A 129 12.38 6.32 -4.82
CA TRP A 129 11.39 5.58 -5.60
C TRP A 129 10.89 6.43 -6.77
N ASP A 130 10.69 5.80 -7.92
CA ASP A 130 9.92 6.38 -9.03
C ASP A 130 8.97 5.30 -9.57
N LEU A 131 7.81 5.20 -8.92
CA LEU A 131 6.76 4.24 -9.26
C LEU A 131 5.63 4.95 -10.03
N ASP A 132 4.90 4.20 -10.84
CA ASP A 132 3.83 4.71 -11.71
C ASP A 132 2.49 3.99 -11.53
N ASN A 133 1.46 4.54 -12.18
CA ASN A 133 0.11 3.99 -12.16
C ASN A 133 0.04 2.54 -12.64
N ASP A 134 0.83 2.17 -13.65
CA ASP A 134 0.79 0.83 -14.26
C ASP A 134 1.17 -0.25 -13.26
N LEU A 135 2.22 -0.01 -12.45
CA LEU A 135 2.58 -0.90 -11.37
C LEU A 135 1.44 -1.01 -10.33
N ILE A 136 0.87 0.10 -9.88
CA ILE A 136 -0.19 0.06 -8.85
C ILE A 136 -1.42 -0.67 -9.37
N HIS A 137 -1.78 -0.47 -10.64
CA HIS A 137 -2.87 -1.19 -11.28
C HIS A 137 -2.59 -2.70 -11.33
N ALA A 138 -1.36 -3.09 -11.71
CA ALA A 138 -0.95 -4.49 -11.72
C ALA A 138 -0.92 -5.12 -10.31
N MET A 139 -0.51 -4.37 -9.28
CA MET A 139 -0.59 -4.79 -7.87
C MET A 139 -2.05 -5.02 -7.46
N ALA A 140 -2.94 -4.09 -7.81
CA ALA A 140 -4.36 -4.19 -7.48
C ALA A 140 -5.01 -5.43 -8.11
N GLN A 141 -4.70 -5.72 -9.38
CA GLN A 141 -5.19 -6.91 -10.08
C GLN A 141 -4.58 -8.21 -9.55
N ALA A 142 -3.28 -8.22 -9.25
CA ALA A 142 -2.60 -9.39 -8.73
C ALA A 142 -3.07 -9.77 -7.32
N TRP A 143 -3.50 -8.78 -6.52
CA TRP A 143 -3.79 -8.93 -5.09
C TRP A 143 -5.19 -8.40 -4.74
N PRO A 144 -6.28 -9.05 -5.21
CA PRO A 144 -7.65 -8.61 -4.89
C PRO A 144 -7.98 -8.69 -3.39
N ASP A 145 -7.30 -9.58 -2.65
CA ASP A 145 -7.43 -9.74 -1.20
C ASP A 145 -6.43 -8.86 -0.40
N LEU A 146 -5.96 -7.74 -0.96
CA LEU A 146 -5.02 -6.85 -0.29
C LEU A 146 -5.72 -6.03 0.81
N HIS A 147 -5.25 -6.16 2.05
CA HIS A 147 -5.77 -5.48 3.24
C HIS A 147 -4.89 -4.30 3.67
N THR A 148 -3.59 -4.42 3.45
CA THR A 148 -2.58 -3.42 3.81
C THR A 148 -1.64 -3.17 2.65
N LEU A 149 -1.53 -1.92 2.25
CA LEU A 149 -0.56 -1.44 1.27
C LEU A 149 0.20 -0.26 1.84
N GLN A 150 1.47 -0.48 2.18
CA GLN A 150 2.38 0.58 2.57
C GLN A 150 3.59 0.63 1.62
N LEU A 151 3.63 1.68 0.81
CA LEU A 151 4.69 1.97 -0.16
C LEU A 151 5.54 3.12 0.33
N ASP A 152 6.47 2.81 1.23
CA ASP A 152 7.58 3.64 1.68
C ASP A 152 7.31 5.15 1.61
N ASN A 153 6.23 5.57 2.26
CA ASN A 153 5.73 6.95 2.28
C ASN A 153 6.70 7.93 2.96
N ARG A 154 7.84 7.43 3.44
CA ARG A 154 8.98 8.17 4.02
C ARG A 154 10.25 8.10 3.17
N GLY A 155 10.19 7.45 2.01
CA GLY A 155 11.23 7.45 1.01
C GLY A 155 11.36 8.81 0.32
N SER A 156 12.35 8.90 -0.57
CA SER A 156 12.45 10.00 -1.52
C SER A 156 11.59 9.67 -2.73
N TRP A 157 10.75 10.60 -3.16
CA TRP A 157 9.84 10.43 -4.29
C TRP A 157 9.98 11.63 -5.23
N PRO A 158 9.75 11.46 -6.55
CA PRO A 158 9.60 12.59 -7.44
C PRO A 158 8.41 13.45 -7.00
N SER A 159 8.53 14.76 -7.22
CA SER A 159 7.47 15.72 -6.97
C SER A 159 7.26 16.54 -8.25
N PRO A 160 6.17 16.29 -9.00
CA PRO A 160 5.05 15.39 -8.67
C PRO A 160 5.39 13.90 -8.80
N SER A 161 4.67 13.05 -8.05
CA SER A 161 4.73 11.60 -8.17
C SER A 161 4.10 11.15 -9.50
N ARG A 162 4.61 10.06 -10.10
CA ARG A 162 3.99 9.42 -11.26
C ARG A 162 2.82 8.50 -10.87
N ILE A 163 2.68 8.16 -9.59
CA ILE A 163 1.43 7.62 -9.03
C ILE A 163 0.45 8.79 -8.93
N THR A 164 -0.71 8.65 -9.55
CA THR A 164 -1.75 9.69 -9.61
C THR A 164 -3.03 9.22 -8.92
N THR A 165 -4.10 10.02 -8.95
CA THR A 165 -5.41 9.59 -8.46
C THR A 165 -5.98 8.36 -9.18
N TYR A 166 -5.60 8.12 -10.44
CA TYR A 166 -6.01 6.92 -11.18
C TYR A 166 -5.54 5.61 -10.52
N ALA A 167 -4.36 5.63 -9.88
CA ALA A 167 -3.86 4.48 -9.15
C ALA A 167 -4.73 4.15 -7.92
N LEU A 168 -5.30 5.18 -7.27
CA LEU A 168 -6.22 4.98 -6.13
C LEU A 168 -7.54 4.37 -6.59
N GLU A 169 -8.05 4.79 -7.76
CA GLU A 169 -9.25 4.20 -8.35
C GLU A 169 -9.04 2.71 -8.66
N ALA A 170 -7.88 2.33 -9.24
CA ALA A 170 -7.55 0.93 -9.49
C ALA A 170 -7.51 0.07 -8.22
N LEU A 171 -6.97 0.61 -7.12
CA LEU A 171 -6.99 -0.06 -5.82
C LEU A 171 -8.42 -0.26 -5.31
N VAL A 172 -9.31 0.72 -5.47
CA VAL A 172 -10.72 0.58 -5.07
C VAL A 172 -11.47 -0.39 -5.98
N GLU A 173 -11.11 -0.44 -7.26
CA GLU A 173 -11.74 -1.34 -8.22
C GLU A 173 -11.47 -2.82 -7.92
N HIS A 174 -10.24 -3.14 -7.52
CA HIS A 174 -9.79 -4.53 -7.35
C HIS A 174 -9.60 -4.97 -5.89
N CYS A 175 -9.26 -4.07 -4.96
CA CYS A 175 -8.94 -4.39 -3.56
C CYS A 175 -10.01 -3.85 -2.60
N LEU A 176 -11.20 -4.46 -2.62
CA LEU A 176 -12.37 -4.00 -1.84
C LEU A 176 -12.21 -4.15 -0.32
N VAL A 177 -11.29 -5.00 0.13
CA VAL A 177 -10.97 -5.24 1.54
C VAL A 177 -9.75 -4.45 2.03
N LEU A 178 -9.17 -3.59 1.18
CA LEU A 178 -8.06 -2.72 1.58
C LEU A 178 -8.53 -1.79 2.71
N SER A 179 -7.82 -1.79 3.82
CA SER A 179 -8.20 -1.07 5.05
C SER A 179 -7.09 -0.14 5.56
N ASP A 180 -5.84 -0.43 5.19
CA ASP A 180 -4.67 0.35 5.56
C ASP A 180 -3.87 0.75 4.32
N LEU A 181 -3.80 2.06 4.05
CA LEU A 181 -3.18 2.63 2.85
C LEU A 181 -2.18 3.72 3.22
N HIS A 182 -0.91 3.46 2.92
CA HIS A 182 0.19 4.41 3.01
C HIS A 182 0.85 4.53 1.64
N ILE A 183 0.64 5.66 0.95
CA ILE A 183 1.07 5.82 -0.44
C ILE A 183 1.44 7.27 -0.74
N VAL A 184 2.33 7.46 -1.71
CA VAL A 184 2.65 8.77 -2.28
C VAL A 184 1.97 8.89 -3.63
N PHE A 185 1.13 9.92 -3.83
CA PHE A 185 0.46 10.14 -5.10
C PHE A 185 0.35 11.63 -5.42
N ASN A 186 0.29 11.95 -6.71
CA ASN A 186 0.00 13.26 -7.25
C ASN A 186 -1.52 13.48 -7.31
N GLY A 187 -2.00 14.49 -6.59
CA GLY A 187 -3.40 14.89 -6.53
C GLY A 187 -3.84 15.86 -7.65
N GLU A 188 -2.93 16.39 -8.47
CA GLU A 188 -3.26 17.34 -9.54
C GLU A 188 -4.23 16.77 -10.58
N THR A 189 -4.19 15.45 -10.80
CA THR A 189 -5.06 14.75 -11.75
C THR A 189 -6.50 14.57 -11.25
N ALA A 190 -6.81 14.93 -10.00
CA ALA A 190 -8.14 14.72 -9.44
C ALA A 190 -9.25 15.46 -10.20
N ALA A 191 -8.92 16.60 -10.82
CA ALA A 191 -9.84 17.37 -11.63
C ALA A 191 -10.23 16.66 -12.94
N GLU A 192 -9.37 15.77 -13.44
CA GLU A 192 -9.61 14.98 -14.65
C GLU A 192 -10.51 13.77 -14.36
N SER A 193 -10.39 13.18 -13.15
CA SER A 193 -11.25 12.08 -12.68
C SER A 193 -12.66 12.52 -12.29
N CYS A 194 -12.89 13.81 -12.01
CA CYS A 194 -14.20 14.31 -11.62
C CYS A 194 -14.98 14.86 -12.84
N PRO A 195 -16.08 14.20 -13.28
CA PRO A 195 -16.93 14.78 -14.32
C PRO A 195 -17.46 16.13 -13.84
N ARG A 196 -17.40 17.14 -14.72
CA ARG A 196 -17.98 18.45 -14.46
C ARG A 196 -19.49 18.29 -14.30
N LEU A 197 -20.04 18.85 -13.21
CA LEU A 197 -21.48 18.79 -12.91
C LEU A 197 -22.35 19.37 -14.03
N ASP A 198 -21.79 20.23 -14.88
CA ASP A 198 -22.53 20.96 -15.92
C ASP A 198 -22.62 20.19 -17.25
N ASP A 199 -21.88 19.09 -17.42
CA ASP A 199 -21.87 18.32 -18.67
C ASP A 199 -23.01 17.30 -18.70
N ALA A 200 -24.26 17.80 -18.76
CA ALA A 200 -25.50 17.02 -18.88
C ALA A 200 -25.60 16.13 -20.15
N LYS A 201 -24.55 16.09 -20.98
CA LYS A 201 -24.50 15.36 -22.25
C LYS A 201 -23.57 14.13 -22.25
N GLN A 202 -22.89 13.79 -21.15
CA GLN A 202 -22.19 12.50 -21.07
C GLN A 202 -23.13 11.41 -20.54
N PRO A 203 -23.71 10.54 -21.39
CA PRO A 203 -24.72 9.55 -21.00
C PRO A 203 -24.11 8.37 -20.21
N THR A 204 -22.78 8.36 -20.09
CA THR A 204 -21.98 7.35 -19.39
C THR A 204 -20.78 8.00 -18.72
N GLY A 205 -20.97 9.16 -18.08
CA GLY A 205 -19.97 9.78 -17.22
C GLY A 205 -19.60 8.79 -16.12
N GLY A 206 -18.56 7.99 -16.36
CA GLY A 206 -18.20 6.84 -15.53
C GLY A 206 -18.00 7.30 -14.10
N PHE A 207 -18.66 6.63 -13.16
CA PHE A 207 -18.31 6.81 -11.77
C PHE A 207 -16.84 6.40 -11.58
N PRO A 208 -16.06 7.14 -10.77
CA PRO A 208 -14.69 6.75 -10.47
C PRO A 208 -14.65 5.31 -9.96
N ALA A 209 -13.59 4.58 -10.31
CA ALA A 209 -13.44 3.14 -10.03
C ALA A 209 -14.62 2.26 -10.52
N GLY A 210 -15.27 2.62 -11.62
CA GLY A 210 -16.42 1.87 -12.16
C GLY A 210 -17.64 1.85 -11.24
N GLY A 211 -17.76 2.85 -10.34
CA GLY A 211 -18.84 2.93 -9.35
C GLY A 211 -18.58 2.12 -8.08
N LYS A 212 -17.44 1.44 -7.98
CA LYS A 212 -17.04 0.77 -6.75
C LYS A 212 -16.54 1.77 -5.72
N GLN A 213 -16.71 1.42 -4.45
CA GLN A 213 -16.29 2.22 -3.32
C GLN A 213 -15.67 1.30 -2.27
N ASN A 214 -14.64 1.79 -1.57
CA ASN A 214 -14.03 1.09 -0.45
C ASN A 214 -14.45 1.75 0.87
N SER A 215 -15.24 1.04 1.67
CA SER A 215 -15.74 1.52 2.96
C SER A 215 -14.89 1.09 4.16
N HIS A 216 -13.76 0.42 3.93
CA HIS A 216 -12.86 -0.07 4.97
C HIS A 216 -11.73 0.93 5.29
N ILE A 217 -11.41 1.85 4.37
CA ILE A 217 -10.41 2.89 4.60
C ILE A 217 -11.01 4.07 5.38
N TRP A 218 -10.44 4.33 6.56
CA TRP A 218 -10.77 5.45 7.43
C TRP A 218 -9.73 6.57 7.46
N ILE A 219 -8.50 6.25 7.11
CA ILE A 219 -7.30 7.07 7.24
C ILE A 219 -6.39 6.66 6.09
N ILE A 220 -5.85 7.63 5.35
CA ILE A 220 -4.79 7.41 4.37
C ILE A 220 -3.55 8.16 4.85
N TYR A 221 -2.42 7.48 4.84
CA TYR A 221 -1.13 8.12 5.08
C TYR A 221 -0.51 8.51 3.75
N VAL A 222 -0.33 9.81 3.56
CA VAL A 222 0.21 10.38 2.34
C VAL A 222 1.68 10.74 2.53
N GLY A 223 2.51 10.43 1.53
CA GLY A 223 3.85 11.00 1.45
C GLY A 223 3.84 12.39 0.82
N SER A 224 5.02 12.99 0.70
CA SER A 224 5.19 14.32 0.12
C SER A 224 5.08 14.27 -1.41
N SER A 225 4.02 14.86 -1.96
CA SER A 225 3.87 15.11 -3.40
C SER A 225 2.94 16.31 -3.64
N SER A 226 2.76 16.71 -4.89
CA SER A 226 1.79 17.76 -5.23
C SER A 226 0.35 17.25 -5.02
N MET A 227 -0.47 18.01 -4.30
CA MET A 227 -1.86 17.63 -3.97
C MET A 227 -2.89 18.23 -4.93
N GLY A 228 -2.48 19.17 -5.79
CA GLY A 228 -3.41 19.87 -6.67
C GLY A 228 -4.50 20.67 -5.95
N PRO A 229 -5.60 21.02 -6.65
CA PRO A 229 -6.71 21.76 -6.08
C PRO A 229 -7.49 20.91 -5.05
N PRO A 230 -7.77 21.44 -3.85
CA PRO A 230 -8.32 20.66 -2.74
C PRO A 230 -9.76 20.20 -2.97
N GLY A 231 -10.59 21.00 -3.65
CA GLY A 231 -11.99 20.69 -3.99
C GLY A 231 -12.15 19.37 -4.77
N PRO A 232 -11.63 19.27 -5.99
CA PRO A 232 -11.68 18.05 -6.80
C PRO A 232 -11.10 16.83 -6.08
N LEU A 233 -9.97 16.99 -5.40
CA LEU A 233 -9.35 15.88 -4.67
C LEU A 233 -10.23 15.37 -3.52
N ALA A 234 -10.75 16.28 -2.69
CA ALA A 234 -11.66 15.91 -1.60
C ALA A 234 -12.93 15.24 -2.13
N LEU A 235 -13.49 15.74 -3.25
CA LEU A 235 -14.68 15.16 -3.86
C LEU A 235 -14.40 13.73 -4.35
N LEU A 236 -13.30 13.53 -5.09
CA LEU A 236 -12.89 12.21 -5.57
C LEU A 236 -12.69 11.23 -4.41
N LEU A 237 -11.87 11.59 -3.42
CA LEU A 237 -11.59 10.76 -2.25
C LEU A 237 -12.86 10.43 -1.48
N SER A 238 -13.77 11.40 -1.32
CA SER A 238 -15.06 11.17 -0.65
C SER A 238 -15.92 10.14 -1.38
N ARG A 239 -15.83 10.07 -2.71
CA ARG A 239 -16.58 9.12 -3.54
C ARG A 239 -16.00 7.72 -3.43
N ILE A 240 -14.69 7.58 -3.63
CA ILE A 240 -14.04 6.25 -3.65
C ILE A 240 -13.81 5.67 -2.24
N PHE A 241 -13.68 6.53 -1.22
CA PHE A 241 -13.54 6.16 0.19
C PHE A 241 -14.62 6.84 1.06
N PRO A 242 -15.87 6.35 1.05
CA PRO A 242 -16.98 7.02 1.74
C PRO A 242 -16.83 7.13 3.26
N ARG A 243 -15.94 6.35 3.88
CA ARG A 243 -15.63 6.39 5.31
C ARG A 243 -14.31 7.08 5.65
N LEU A 244 -13.63 7.67 4.67
CA LEU A 244 -12.40 8.40 4.91
C LEU A 244 -12.66 9.60 5.84
N THR A 245 -11.95 9.63 6.95
CA THR A 245 -12.03 10.69 7.96
C THR A 245 -10.76 11.51 8.05
N SER A 246 -9.62 10.94 7.63
CA SER A 246 -8.33 11.60 7.79
C SER A 246 -7.32 11.28 6.70
N LEU A 247 -6.59 12.29 6.29
CA LEU A 247 -5.35 12.21 5.55
C LEU A 247 -4.23 12.66 6.48
N LYS A 248 -3.18 11.86 6.60
CA LYS A 248 -2.06 12.13 7.50
C LYS A 248 -0.76 12.10 6.72
N GLU A 249 0.03 13.16 6.83
CA GLU A 249 1.45 13.09 6.49
C GLU A 249 2.14 12.25 7.58
N ASP A 250 2.99 11.31 7.18
CA ASP A 250 3.68 10.43 8.14
C ASP A 250 4.90 11.14 8.75
N LEU A 251 4.63 11.92 9.81
CA LEU A 251 5.57 12.87 10.42
C LEU A 251 6.60 12.26 11.39
N LEU A 252 6.78 10.94 11.42
CA LEU A 252 7.39 10.31 12.59
C LEU A 252 8.88 10.62 12.87
N TYR A 253 9.64 11.32 11.99
CA TYR A 253 11.08 11.50 12.22
C TYR A 253 11.76 12.83 11.84
N CYS A 254 11.09 13.82 11.25
CA CYS A 254 11.75 15.09 10.88
C CYS A 254 10.87 16.30 11.20
N HIS A 255 10.80 16.64 12.49
CA HIS A 255 9.96 17.69 13.08
C HIS A 255 8.45 17.54 12.82
N PRO A 256 7.59 17.81 13.81
CA PRO A 256 6.17 17.96 13.57
C PRO A 256 5.98 19.19 12.67
N ARG A 257 6.05 19.00 11.35
CA ARG A 257 5.60 19.99 10.40
C ARG A 257 4.08 20.00 10.50
N SER A 258 3.53 21.19 10.67
CA SER A 258 2.10 21.39 10.45
C SER A 258 1.75 20.82 9.08
N PRO A 259 0.62 20.07 8.95
CA PRO A 259 0.19 19.56 7.66
C PRO A 259 0.15 20.71 6.65
N SER A 260 0.48 20.42 5.40
CA SER A 260 0.41 21.42 4.35
C SER A 260 -0.97 22.11 4.35
N PRO A 261 -1.06 23.44 4.12
CA PRO A 261 -2.33 24.16 4.11
C PRO A 261 -3.36 23.52 3.17
N LEU A 262 -2.91 23.02 2.02
CA LEU A 262 -3.74 22.29 1.06
C LEU A 262 -4.32 21.00 1.64
N LEU A 263 -3.52 20.20 2.34
CA LEU A 263 -4.00 18.97 2.97
C LEU A 263 -5.05 19.27 4.05
N ARG A 264 -4.87 20.35 4.80
CA ARG A 264 -5.87 20.82 5.77
C ARG A 264 -7.18 21.21 5.07
N GLU A 265 -7.11 21.91 3.95
CA GLU A 265 -8.31 22.27 3.19
C GLU A 265 -9.04 21.04 2.61
N VAL A 266 -8.29 20.05 2.09
CA VAL A 266 -8.85 18.76 1.66
C VAL A 266 -9.58 18.08 2.83
N MET A 267 -9.00 18.11 4.02
CA MET A 267 -9.59 17.52 5.24
C MET A 267 -10.89 18.18 5.67
N ASP A 268 -10.93 19.51 5.64
CA ASP A 268 -12.14 20.28 5.97
C ASP A 268 -13.27 19.95 4.98
N LEU A 269 -12.94 19.88 3.68
CA LEU A 269 -13.88 19.51 2.62
C LEU A 269 -14.36 18.05 2.73
N LEU A 270 -13.48 17.11 3.06
CA LEU A 270 -13.86 15.71 3.30
C LEU A 270 -14.90 15.60 4.44
N THR A 271 -14.70 16.37 5.50
CA THR A 271 -15.63 16.45 6.64
C THR A 271 -16.98 17.01 6.18
N LEU A 272 -16.98 18.09 5.42
CA LEU A 272 -18.18 18.69 4.84
C LEU A 272 -18.95 17.69 3.94
N PHE A 273 -18.26 17.04 2.99
CA PHE A 273 -18.88 16.07 2.08
C PHE A 273 -19.42 14.83 2.79
N ARG A 274 -18.82 14.44 3.92
CA ARG A 274 -19.38 13.39 4.77
C ARG A 274 -20.71 13.81 5.38
N HIS A 275 -20.77 14.99 6.00
CA HIS A 275 -22.00 15.51 6.59
C HIS A 275 -23.12 15.70 5.56
N ALA A 276 -22.79 16.25 4.39
CA ALA A 276 -23.76 16.42 3.31
C ALA A 276 -24.40 15.09 2.89
N ARG A 277 -23.60 14.02 2.72
CA ARG A 277 -24.10 12.69 2.36
C ARG A 277 -24.90 12.04 3.47
N GLU A 278 -24.57 12.31 4.73
CA GLU A 278 -25.34 11.82 5.88
C GLU A 278 -26.72 12.48 5.93
N GLN A 279 -26.80 13.80 5.72
CA GLN A 279 -28.06 14.53 5.63
C GLN A 279 -28.92 14.06 4.44
N GLU A 280 -28.32 13.83 3.27
CA GLU A 280 -29.01 13.30 2.11
C GLU A 280 -29.66 11.94 2.39
N ARG A 281 -28.94 11.02 3.06
CA ARG A 281 -29.49 9.71 3.45
C ARG A 281 -30.65 9.84 4.43
N LEU A 282 -30.56 10.77 5.40
CA LEU A 282 -31.63 11.02 6.36
C LEU A 282 -32.87 11.58 5.66
N ALA A 283 -32.70 12.54 4.74
CA ALA A 283 -33.80 13.11 3.96
C ALA A 283 -34.51 12.04 3.11
N LEU A 284 -33.75 11.15 2.46
CA LEU A 284 -34.31 10.04 1.70
C LEU A 284 -35.08 9.07 2.60
N ALA A 285 -34.53 8.70 3.76
CA ALA A 285 -35.20 7.82 4.71
C ALA A 285 -36.55 8.37 5.20
N THR A 286 -36.64 9.69 5.47
CA THR A 286 -37.89 10.35 5.85
C THR A 286 -38.91 10.31 4.71
N SER A 287 -38.50 10.61 3.47
CA SER A 287 -39.40 10.60 2.31
C SER A 287 -40.00 9.21 2.00
N PHE A 288 -39.27 8.13 2.29
CA PHE A 288 -39.79 6.76 2.20
C PHE A 288 -40.76 6.42 3.33
N SER A 289 -40.60 7.00 4.52
CA SER A 289 -41.52 6.74 5.65
C SER A 289 -42.88 7.44 5.48
N GLU A 290 -42.89 8.65 4.90
CA GLU A 290 -44.13 9.41 4.66
C GLU A 290 -44.97 8.82 3.53
N SER A 291 -44.34 8.23 2.50
CA SER A 291 -45.06 7.59 1.39
C SER A 291 -45.66 6.22 1.74
N ALA A 292 -45.33 5.65 2.91
CA ALA A 292 -45.78 4.33 3.36
C ALA A 292 -46.95 4.35 4.36
N GLN A 293 -47.47 5.52 4.75
CA GLN A 293 -48.67 5.62 5.58
C GLN A 293 -49.94 5.55 4.70
N PRO A 294 -50.81 4.53 4.88
CA PRO A 294 -52.02 4.32 4.08
C PRO A 294 -53.17 5.28 4.42
#